data_AF-A0A8S9P5S3-F1
#
_entry.id   AF-A0A8S9P5S3-F1
#
_cell.length_a   1.000
_cell.length_b   1.000
_cell.length_c   1.000
_cell.angle_alpha   90.00
_cell.angle_beta   90.00
_cell.angle_gamma   90.00
#
_symmetry.space_group_name_H-M   'P 1'
#
loop_
_entity.id
_entity.type
_entity.pdbx_description
1 polymer ?
#
loop_
_entity_poly.entity_id
_entity_poly.type
_entity_poly.pdbx_seq_one_letter_code
_entity_poly.pdbx_strand_id
1 'polypeptide(L)'
;MAVAPKGRLRRTFAKVLNIHKLTGVAPDVKKIKLDSKNANISESFYKLEEEYERRLSLEALLAKLFATVSTIKAGYAQLQHSQSPYDAIGIQKADNLVVSELKTLSELKQCFLKKQMDPNPERTLVLAEIQELRSLLKTYEVMGRKLESQCKLKDSEILFLREKLEETTKQNKLTEKRLNQSGQLLPL
;
A
#
# COMPACT_ATOMS: atom_id res chain seq x y z
N MET A 1 41.82 12.10 -15.03
CA MET A 1 41.36 10.71 -15.15
C MET A 1 39.83 10.69 -15.17
N ALA A 2 39.28 10.03 -16.19
CA ALA A 2 37.92 9.50 -16.34
C ALA A 2 36.71 10.44 -16.17
N VAL A 3 36.27 11.01 -17.29
CA VAL A 3 34.85 11.32 -17.56
C VAL A 3 34.28 10.14 -18.36
N ALA A 4 33.12 9.60 -17.96
CA ALA A 4 32.36 8.63 -18.75
C ALA A 4 30.84 8.87 -18.62
N PRO A 5 30.02 8.53 -19.64
CA PRO A 5 28.92 9.40 -20.06
C PRO A 5 27.52 8.75 -20.11
N LYS A 6 26.51 9.65 -20.10
CA LYS A 6 25.18 9.65 -20.78
C LYS A 6 24.63 8.32 -21.35
N GLY A 7 23.52 7.85 -20.78
CA GLY A 7 22.57 6.93 -21.42
C GLY A 7 21.26 7.64 -21.79
N ARG A 8 21.00 7.80 -23.09
CA ARG A 8 19.87 8.51 -23.69
C ARG A 8 18.58 7.68 -23.72
N LEU A 9 17.47 8.37 -23.46
CA LEU A 9 16.09 7.92 -23.69
C LEU A 9 15.80 7.57 -25.16
N ARG A 10 14.86 6.61 -25.29
CA ARG A 10 13.83 6.44 -26.33
C ARG A 10 14.31 6.25 -27.77
N ARG A 11 14.06 5.06 -28.30
CA ARG A 11 13.68 4.88 -29.72
C ARG A 11 12.45 3.98 -29.81
N THR A 12 11.44 4.58 -30.40
CA THR A 12 10.12 4.07 -30.78
C THR A 12 10.22 2.96 -31.81
N PHE A 13 9.39 1.92 -31.67
CA PHE A 13 9.16 0.92 -32.71
C PHE A 13 8.40 1.57 -33.87
N ALA A 14 9.08 1.76 -35.00
CA ALA A 14 8.43 2.16 -36.25
C ALA A 14 7.75 0.93 -36.88
N LYS A 15 6.43 1.01 -37.05
CA LYS A 15 5.61 0.04 -37.79
C LYS A 15 6.05 0.05 -39.27
N VAL A 16 6.59 -1.06 -39.77
CA VAL A 16 6.82 -1.27 -41.20
C VAL A 16 5.58 -1.94 -41.79
N LEU A 17 4.72 -1.16 -42.43
CA LEU A 17 3.71 -1.66 -43.36
C LEU A 17 4.34 -1.67 -44.76
N ASN A 18 4.57 -2.86 -45.31
CA ASN A 18 4.98 -3.03 -46.70
C ASN A 18 3.79 -2.72 -47.62
N ILE A 19 3.75 -1.52 -48.17
CA ILE A 19 2.80 -1.14 -49.22
C ILE A 19 3.51 -1.29 -50.58
N HIS A 20 3.33 -2.44 -51.22
CA HIS A 20 3.71 -2.63 -52.62
C HIS A 20 2.63 -2.04 -53.53
N LYS A 21 2.94 -0.90 -54.17
CA LYS A 21 2.30 -0.35 -55.39
C LYS A 21 3.08 0.93 -55.74
N LEU A 22 3.65 1.20 -56.91
CA LEU A 22 3.34 0.86 -58.31
C LEU A 22 4.62 1.06 -59.14
N THR A 23 4.87 0.24 -60.18
CA THR A 23 5.04 0.67 -61.59
C THR A 23 5.41 -0.50 -62.48
N GLY A 24 4.59 -0.72 -63.53
CA GLY A 24 5.00 -1.19 -64.84
C GLY A 24 5.29 -2.69 -65.03
N VAL A 25 4.52 -3.29 -65.95
CA VAL A 25 4.67 -4.61 -66.61
C VAL A 25 3.72 -5.70 -66.07
N ALA A 26 2.69 -6.01 -66.87
CA ALA A 26 1.92 -7.26 -66.78
C ALA A 26 2.83 -8.44 -67.17
N PRO A 27 2.72 -9.62 -66.52
CA PRO A 27 1.68 -10.55 -66.97
C PRO A 27 1.05 -11.44 -65.88
N ASP A 28 -0.08 -12.02 -66.29
CA ASP A 28 -0.68 -13.28 -65.85
C ASP A 28 -1.42 -13.33 -64.49
N VAL A 29 -2.73 -13.42 -64.61
CA VAL A 29 -3.70 -13.53 -63.52
C VAL A 29 -3.72 -14.98 -63.02
N LYS A 30 -2.74 -15.35 -62.19
CA LYS A 30 -3.00 -16.41 -61.22
C LYS A 30 -3.79 -15.80 -60.08
N LYS A 31 -5.11 -15.97 -60.12
CA LYS A 31 -6.00 -15.84 -58.95
C LYS A 31 -5.42 -16.69 -57.83
N ILE A 32 -4.64 -16.08 -56.94
CA ILE A 32 -4.45 -16.60 -55.61
C ILE A 32 -5.84 -16.50 -54.98
N LYS A 33 -6.54 -17.63 -54.92
CA LYS A 33 -7.68 -17.84 -54.05
C LYS A 33 -7.25 -17.37 -52.65
N LEU A 34 -7.69 -16.18 -52.26
CA LEU A 34 -7.69 -15.76 -50.86
C LEU A 34 -8.89 -16.44 -50.18
N ASP A 35 -8.89 -17.77 -50.21
CA ASP A 35 -9.99 -18.56 -49.69
C ASP A 35 -9.70 -18.88 -48.21
N SER A 36 -10.60 -18.41 -47.35
CA SER A 36 -10.89 -18.94 -46.01
C SER A 36 -9.89 -18.67 -44.85
N LYS A 37 -8.57 -18.62 -45.07
CA LYS A 37 -7.61 -18.50 -43.94
C LYS A 37 -7.58 -17.13 -43.24
N ASN A 38 -7.80 -16.03 -43.96
CA ASN A 38 -7.74 -14.68 -43.37
C ASN A 38 -8.93 -14.36 -42.46
N ALA A 39 -10.11 -14.91 -42.76
CA ALA A 39 -11.28 -14.76 -41.90
C ALA A 39 -11.06 -15.45 -40.53
N ASN A 40 -10.51 -16.66 -40.56
CA ASN A 40 -10.24 -17.46 -39.36
C ASN A 40 -9.16 -16.83 -38.46
N ILE A 41 -8.12 -16.23 -39.05
CA ILE A 41 -7.08 -15.50 -38.30
C ILE A 41 -7.67 -14.24 -37.65
N SER A 42 -8.45 -13.46 -38.41
CA SER A 42 -9.10 -12.24 -37.89
C SER A 42 -10.04 -12.55 -36.72
N GLU A 43 -10.84 -13.61 -36.84
CA GLU A 43 -11.78 -14.04 -35.78
C GLU A 43 -11.05 -14.57 -34.54
N SER A 44 -9.94 -15.30 -34.73
CA SER A 44 -9.07 -15.72 -33.61
C SER A 44 -8.44 -14.53 -32.88
N PHE A 45 -8.06 -13.49 -33.62
CA PHE A 45 -7.47 -12.27 -33.06
C PHE A 45 -8.48 -11.48 -32.24
N TYR A 46 -9.71 -11.27 -32.75
CA TYR A 46 -10.77 -10.59 -32.00
C TYR A 46 -11.16 -11.34 -30.72
N LYS A 47 -11.19 -12.68 -30.77
CA LYS A 47 -11.47 -13.50 -29.59
C LYS A 47 -10.37 -13.40 -28.52
N LEU A 48 -9.11 -13.33 -28.94
CA LEU A 48 -7.96 -13.15 -28.03
C LEU A 48 -7.97 -11.76 -27.38
N GLU A 49 -8.29 -10.71 -28.15
CA GLU A 49 -8.43 -9.33 -27.65
C GLU A 49 -9.57 -9.23 -26.63
N GLU A 50 -10.73 -9.82 -26.90
CA GLU A 50 -11.86 -9.84 -25.96
C GLU A 50 -11.52 -10.59 -24.66
N GLU A 51 -10.77 -11.69 -24.75
CA GLU A 51 -10.29 -12.41 -23.58
C GLU A 51 -9.29 -11.59 -22.75
N TYR A 52 -8.36 -10.88 -23.42
CA TYR A 52 -7.41 -9.99 -22.80
C TYR A 52 -8.11 -8.85 -22.06
N GLU A 53 -9.03 -8.14 -22.71
CA GLU A 53 -9.80 -7.05 -22.11
C GLU A 53 -10.63 -7.52 -20.90
N ARG A 54 -11.22 -8.72 -20.98
CA ARG A 54 -11.93 -9.32 -19.85
C ARG A 54 -11.00 -9.60 -18.67
N ARG A 55 -9.81 -10.15 -18.93
CA ARG A 55 -8.81 -10.41 -17.87
C ARG A 55 -8.33 -9.11 -17.24
N LEU A 56 -7.98 -8.12 -18.05
CA LEU A 56 -7.51 -6.81 -17.58
C LEU A 56 -8.58 -6.10 -16.74
N SER A 57 -9.85 -6.18 -17.16
CA SER A 57 -10.98 -5.67 -16.39
C SER A 57 -11.15 -6.35 -15.03
N LEU A 58 -10.96 -7.68 -14.97
CA LEU A 58 -11.00 -8.42 -13.71
C LEU A 58 -9.82 -8.07 -12.80
N GLU A 59 -8.62 -7.91 -13.35
CA GLU A 59 -7.45 -7.46 -12.59
C GLU A 59 -7.67 -6.08 -11.99
N ALA A 60 -8.23 -5.13 -12.76
CA ALA A 60 -8.57 -3.80 -12.29
C ALA A 60 -9.60 -3.82 -11.15
N LEU A 61 -10.61 -4.70 -11.24
CA LEU A 61 -11.59 -4.90 -10.17
C LEU A 61 -10.94 -5.48 -8.90
N LEU A 62 -10.06 -6.48 -9.05
CA LEU A 62 -9.33 -7.08 -7.94
C LEU A 62 -8.38 -6.08 -7.27
N ALA A 63 -7.69 -5.26 -8.05
CA ALA A 63 -6.82 -4.21 -7.52
C ALA A 63 -7.63 -3.20 -6.69
N LYS A 64 -8.80 -2.75 -7.19
CA LYS A 64 -9.71 -1.90 -6.41
C LYS A 64 -10.15 -2.57 -5.11
N LEU A 65 -10.50 -3.86 -5.14
CA LEU A 65 -10.86 -4.63 -3.95
C LEU A 65 -9.74 -4.60 -2.90
N PHE A 66 -8.50 -4.92 -3.30
CA PHE A 66 -7.35 -4.90 -2.37
C PHE A 66 -7.07 -3.49 -1.84
N ALA A 67 -7.12 -2.46 -2.69
CA ALA A 67 -6.95 -1.08 -2.28
C ALA A 67 -8.00 -0.65 -1.23
N THR A 68 -9.27 -1.01 -1.43
CA THR A 68 -10.35 -0.75 -0.47
C THR A 68 -10.15 -1.51 0.84
N VAL A 69 -9.79 -2.80 0.80
CA VAL A 69 -9.49 -3.60 2.01
C VAL A 69 -8.30 -3.02 2.77
N SER A 70 -7.25 -2.60 2.06
CA SER A 70 -6.09 -1.92 2.64
C SER A 70 -6.48 -0.59 3.29
N THR A 71 -7.39 0.17 2.68
CA THR A 71 -7.92 1.42 3.26
C THR A 71 -8.70 1.14 4.55
N ILE A 72 -9.54 0.10 4.57
CA ILE A 72 -10.27 -0.34 5.79
C ILE A 72 -9.28 -0.72 6.90
N LYS A 73 -8.23 -1.49 6.57
CA LYS A 73 -7.19 -1.88 7.53
C LYS A 73 -6.50 -0.66 8.13
N ALA A 74 -6.18 0.34 7.30
CA ALA A 74 -5.59 1.59 7.76
C ALA A 74 -6.56 2.40 8.64
N GLY A 75 -7.84 2.46 8.28
CA GLY A 75 -8.90 3.07 9.08
C GLY A 75 -9.05 2.39 10.44
N TYR A 76 -9.01 1.06 10.49
CA TYR A 76 -9.07 0.31 11.74
C TYR A 76 -7.85 0.55 12.64
N ALA A 77 -6.64 0.63 12.06
CA ALA A 77 -5.44 0.99 12.81
C ALA A 77 -5.58 2.40 13.43
N GLN A 78 -6.09 3.38 12.67
CA GLN A 78 -6.36 4.72 13.18
C GLN A 78 -7.39 4.69 14.32
N LEU A 79 -8.48 3.95 14.15
CA LEU A 79 -9.50 3.77 15.18
C LEU A 79 -8.87 3.27 16.48
N GLN A 80 -8.07 2.20 16.41
CA GLN A 80 -7.38 1.65 17.59
C GLN A 80 -6.45 2.66 18.26
N HIS A 81 -5.74 3.47 17.47
CA HIS A 81 -4.83 4.48 18.01
C HIS A 81 -5.58 5.62 18.71
N SER A 82 -6.71 6.05 18.17
CA SER A 82 -7.56 7.09 18.76
C SER A 82 -8.35 6.63 19.99
N GLN A 83 -8.29 5.34 20.37
CA GLN A 83 -8.91 4.84 21.60
C GLN A 83 -8.02 5.08 22.84
N SER A 84 -6.71 5.30 22.67
CA SER A 84 -5.78 5.47 23.79
C SER A 84 -4.57 6.34 23.42
N PRO A 85 -4.52 7.59 23.91
CA PRO A 85 -5.55 8.26 24.70
C PRO A 85 -6.85 8.46 23.89
N TYR A 86 -7.98 8.57 24.58
CA TYR A 86 -9.29 8.70 23.93
C TYR A 86 -9.38 10.01 23.11
N ASP A 87 -9.62 9.87 21.82
CA ASP A 87 -9.81 10.94 20.84
C ASP A 87 -11.11 10.69 20.07
N ALA A 88 -12.21 11.31 20.54
CA ALA A 88 -13.53 11.16 19.94
C ALA A 88 -13.57 11.58 18.46
N ILE A 89 -12.83 12.62 18.09
CA ILE A 89 -12.81 13.14 16.72
C ILE A 89 -12.07 12.15 15.81
N GLY A 90 -10.93 11.63 16.27
CA GLY A 90 -10.19 10.59 15.56
C GLY A 90 -10.98 9.31 15.39
N ILE A 91 -11.68 8.87 16.45
CA ILE A 91 -12.59 7.71 16.40
C ILE A 91 -13.68 7.92 15.34
N GLN A 92 -14.38 9.06 15.37
CA GLN A 92 -15.46 9.35 14.42
C GLN A 92 -14.94 9.42 12.97
N LYS A 93 -13.78 10.03 12.74
CA LYS A 93 -13.16 10.10 11.41
C LYS A 93 -12.78 8.72 10.89
N ALA A 94 -12.17 7.88 11.73
CA ALA A 94 -11.78 6.53 11.37
C ALA A 94 -13.01 5.64 11.10
N ASP A 95 -14.06 5.76 11.91
CA ASP A 95 -15.32 5.04 11.73
C ASP A 95 -16.00 5.43 10.41
N ASN A 96 -16.15 6.74 10.14
CA ASN A 96 -16.71 7.24 8.89
C ASN A 96 -15.93 6.73 7.66
N LEU A 97 -14.60 6.69 7.74
CA LEU A 97 -13.75 6.15 6.68
C LEU A 97 -14.05 4.65 6.45
N VAL A 98 -14.07 3.84 7.52
CA VAL A 98 -14.36 2.41 7.41
C VAL A 98 -15.75 2.17 6.83
N VAL A 99 -16.77 2.87 7.32
CA VAL A 99 -18.14 2.76 6.81
C VAL A 99 -18.23 3.15 5.33
N SER A 100 -17.52 4.22 4.92
CA SER A 100 -17.44 4.62 3.52
C SER A 100 -16.84 3.52 2.64
N GLU A 101 -15.70 2.96 3.04
CA GLU A 101 -15.04 1.91 2.26
C GLU A 101 -15.83 0.58 2.24
N LEU A 102 -16.58 0.27 3.31
CA LEU A 102 -17.51 -0.87 3.30
C LEU A 102 -18.64 -0.68 2.29
N LYS A 103 -19.12 0.55 2.09
CA LYS A 103 -20.08 0.88 1.01
C LYS A 103 -19.42 0.68 -0.36
N THR A 104 -18.19 1.15 -0.54
CA THR A 104 -17.40 0.89 -1.76
C THR A 104 -17.26 -0.60 -2.05
N LEU A 105 -16.98 -1.44 -1.04
CA LEU A 105 -16.94 -2.91 -1.21
C LEU A 105 -18.28 -3.49 -1.68
N SER A 106 -19.39 -2.99 -1.14
CA SER A 106 -20.72 -3.40 -1.55
C SER A 106 -20.97 -3.06 -3.03
N GLU A 107 -20.56 -1.87 -3.47
CA GLU A 107 -20.64 -1.45 -4.86
C GLU A 107 -19.77 -2.32 -5.77
N LEU A 108 -18.51 -2.59 -5.39
CA LEU A 108 -17.61 -3.48 -6.14
C LEU A 108 -18.20 -4.89 -6.29
N LYS A 109 -18.80 -5.42 -5.22
CA LYS A 109 -19.53 -6.70 -5.27
C LYS A 109 -20.68 -6.65 -6.28
N GLN A 110 -21.46 -5.57 -6.29
CA GLN A 110 -22.55 -5.41 -7.26
C GLN A 110 -22.04 -5.30 -8.70
N CYS A 111 -20.95 -4.55 -8.93
CA CYS A 111 -20.31 -4.44 -10.25
C CYS A 111 -19.87 -5.81 -10.77
N PHE A 112 -19.25 -6.62 -9.92
CA PHE A 112 -18.87 -8.00 -10.26
C PHE A 112 -20.08 -8.85 -10.68
N LEU A 113 -21.14 -8.85 -9.87
CA LEU A 113 -22.34 -9.66 -10.13
C LEU A 113 -23.07 -9.23 -11.41
N LYS A 114 -23.13 -7.91 -11.67
CA LYS A 114 -23.76 -7.34 -12.87
C LYS A 114 -22.84 -7.38 -14.10
N LYS A 115 -21.61 -7.91 -13.98
CA LYS A 115 -20.58 -7.89 -15.02
C LYS A 115 -20.30 -6.47 -15.57
N GLN A 116 -20.43 -5.46 -14.71
CA GLN A 116 -20.09 -4.09 -15.04
C GLN A 116 -18.58 -3.92 -14.91
N MET A 117 -17.91 -3.82 -16.04
CA MET A 117 -16.46 -3.66 -16.12
C MET A 117 -16.09 -2.18 -16.16
N ASP A 118 -14.88 -1.87 -15.67
CA ASP A 118 -14.35 -0.52 -15.72
C ASP A 118 -14.08 -0.11 -17.18
N PRO A 119 -14.53 1.08 -17.63
CA PRO A 119 -14.24 1.56 -18.98
C PRO A 119 -12.76 1.86 -19.23
N ASN A 120 -11.92 1.97 -18.17
CA ASN A 120 -10.49 2.17 -18.28
C ASN A 120 -9.73 1.36 -17.21
N PRO A 121 -9.54 0.05 -17.44
CA PRO A 121 -8.95 -0.84 -16.43
C PRO A 121 -7.48 -0.52 -16.15
N GLU A 122 -6.69 -0.08 -17.14
CA GLU A 122 -5.28 0.31 -16.95
C GLU A 122 -5.13 1.48 -15.97
N ARG A 123 -5.94 2.53 -16.13
CA ARG A 123 -5.94 3.67 -15.21
C ARG A 123 -6.35 3.23 -13.81
N THR A 124 -7.34 2.35 -13.71
CA THR A 124 -7.84 1.85 -12.44
C THR A 124 -6.80 1.02 -11.70
N LEU A 125 -6.03 0.18 -12.39
CA LEU A 125 -4.91 -0.56 -11.78
C LEU A 125 -3.92 0.39 -11.08
N VAL A 126 -3.47 1.42 -11.79
CA VAL A 126 -2.50 2.39 -11.25
C VAL A 126 -3.09 3.17 -10.06
N LEU A 127 -4.35 3.59 -10.15
CA LEU A 127 -5.01 4.31 -9.06
C LEU A 127 -5.20 3.43 -7.82
N ALA A 128 -5.57 2.17 -8.02
CA ALA A 128 -5.74 1.21 -6.94
C ALA A 128 -4.39 0.93 -6.24
N GLU A 129 -3.31 0.73 -7.00
CA GLU A 129 -1.98 0.54 -6.44
C GLU A 129 -1.53 1.76 -5.61
N ILE A 130 -1.74 2.97 -6.13
CA ILE A 130 -1.44 4.21 -5.38
C ILE A 130 -2.26 4.28 -4.08
N GLN A 131 -3.54 3.93 -4.12
CA GLN A 131 -4.40 3.92 -2.93
C GLN A 131 -3.96 2.86 -1.91
N GLU A 132 -3.58 1.68 -2.36
CA GLU A 132 -3.06 0.61 -1.52
C GLU A 132 -1.77 1.05 -0.81
N LEU A 133 -0.81 1.59 -1.56
CA LEU A 133 0.45 2.10 -1.01
C LEU A 133 0.22 3.22 0.01
N ARG A 134 -0.71 4.15 -0.25
CA ARG A 134 -1.09 5.19 0.71
C ARG A 134 -1.69 4.61 1.99
N SER A 135 -2.51 3.58 1.88
CA SER A 135 -3.12 2.91 3.02
C SER A 135 -2.09 2.17 3.86
N LEU A 136 -1.11 1.55 3.21
CA LEU A 136 0.01 0.89 3.87
C LEU A 136 0.87 1.91 4.63
N LEU A 137 1.26 3.03 3.98
CA LEU A 137 1.97 4.14 4.62
C LEU A 137 1.21 4.63 5.85
N LYS A 138 -0.12 4.80 5.72
CA LYS A 138 -0.94 5.26 6.83
C LYS A 138 -0.94 4.31 8.02
N THR A 139 -0.92 3.02 7.76
CA THR A 139 -0.80 1.98 8.81
C THR A 139 0.54 2.09 9.53
N TYR A 140 1.64 2.26 8.78
CA TYR A 140 2.97 2.44 9.37
C TYR A 140 3.09 3.73 10.17
N GLU A 141 2.50 4.84 9.70
CA GLU A 141 2.46 6.10 10.47
C GLU A 141 1.79 5.90 11.84
N VAL A 142 0.65 5.20 11.87
CA VAL A 142 -0.08 4.93 13.12
C VAL A 142 0.76 4.06 14.04
N MET A 143 1.37 2.99 13.50
CA MET A 143 2.24 2.10 14.27
C MET A 143 3.47 2.84 14.82
N GLY A 144 4.08 3.72 14.01
CA GLY A 144 5.19 4.56 14.41
C GLY A 144 4.84 5.45 15.60
N ARG A 145 3.71 6.16 15.54
CA ARG A 145 3.22 6.99 16.67
C ARG A 145 2.97 6.18 17.94
N LYS A 146 2.43 4.96 17.79
CA LYS A 146 2.20 4.05 18.92
C LYS A 146 3.52 3.64 19.58
N LEU A 147 4.51 3.22 18.78
CA LEU A 147 5.83 2.82 19.29
C LEU A 147 6.56 4.00 19.93
N GLU A 148 6.50 5.18 19.32
CA GLU A 148 7.08 6.41 19.88
C GLU A 148 6.51 6.73 21.27
N SER A 149 5.19 6.60 21.42
CA SER A 149 4.51 6.81 22.70
C SER A 149 4.94 5.78 23.76
N GLN A 150 5.13 4.52 23.35
CA GLN A 150 5.63 3.47 24.23
C GLN A 150 7.09 3.71 24.67
N CYS A 151 7.96 4.18 23.77
CA CYS A 151 9.32 4.57 24.12
C CYS A 151 9.32 5.69 25.16
N LYS A 152 8.56 6.77 24.93
CA LYS A 152 8.43 7.90 25.88
C LYS A 152 7.94 7.47 27.27
N LEU A 153 6.97 6.54 27.30
CA LEU A 153 6.48 5.97 28.56
C LEU A 153 7.59 5.20 29.30
N LYS A 154 8.35 4.38 28.58
CA LYS A 154 9.47 3.62 29.15
C LYS A 154 10.61 4.51 29.63
N ASP A 155 10.92 5.58 28.90
CA ASP A 155 11.91 6.58 29.32
C ASP A 155 11.49 7.26 30.64
N SER A 156 10.20 7.58 30.77
CA SER A 156 9.63 8.15 32.00
C SER A 156 9.69 7.17 33.17
N GLU A 157 9.39 5.89 32.92
CA GLU A 157 9.49 4.82 33.92
C GLU A 157 10.95 4.62 34.39
N ILE A 158 11.91 4.63 33.46
CA ILE A 158 13.34 4.55 33.79
C ILE A 158 13.77 5.73 34.67
N LEU A 159 13.36 6.95 34.31
CA LEU A 159 13.68 8.15 35.10
C LEU A 159 13.11 8.03 36.52
N PHE A 160 11.83 7.67 36.64
CA PHE A 160 11.16 7.47 37.92
C PHE A 160 11.86 6.42 38.80
N LEU A 161 12.25 5.28 38.21
CA LEU A 161 12.94 4.21 38.94
C LEU A 161 14.33 4.64 39.41
N ARG A 162 15.05 5.45 38.62
CA ARG A 162 16.35 6.02 39.01
C ARG A 162 16.21 6.96 40.20
N GLU A 163 15.22 7.85 40.18
CA GLU A 163 14.94 8.77 41.30
C GLU A 163 14.60 8.00 42.57
N LYS A 164 13.73 6.98 42.46
CA LYS A 164 13.36 6.13 43.60
C LYS A 164 14.55 5.36 44.18
N LEU A 165 15.45 4.88 43.32
CA LEU A 165 16.68 4.22 43.74
C LEU A 165 17.61 5.20 44.49
N GLU A 166 17.77 6.41 43.98
CA GLU A 166 18.59 7.44 44.62
C GLU A 166 18.05 7.80 46.01
N GLU A 167 16.73 8.03 46.12
CA GLU A 167 16.08 8.34 47.39
C GLU A 167 16.24 7.20 48.40
N THR A 168 15.96 5.96 47.99
CA THR A 168 16.12 4.79 48.86
C THR A 168 17.59 4.64 49.31
N THR A 169 18.54 4.91 48.43
CA THR A 169 19.96 4.87 48.75
C THR A 169 20.35 5.94 49.77
N LYS A 170 19.78 7.16 49.66
CA LYS A 170 19.97 8.24 50.66
C LYS A 170 19.40 7.85 52.02
N GLN A 171 18.17 7.30 52.05
CA GLN A 171 17.53 6.85 53.29
C GLN A 171 18.29 5.70 53.97
N ASN A 172 18.80 4.75 53.19
CA ASN A 172 19.64 3.67 53.70
C ASN A 172 20.92 4.22 54.34
N LYS A 173 21.62 5.14 53.68
CA LYS A 173 22.81 5.79 54.24
C LYS A 173 22.52 6.55 55.53
N LEU A 174 21.37 7.22 55.63
CA LEU A 174 20.96 7.92 56.86
C LEU A 174 20.67 6.93 58.00
N THR A 175 20.01 5.82 57.69
CA THR A 175 19.70 4.76 58.67
C THR A 175 20.96 4.07 59.17
N GLU A 176 21.90 3.76 58.27
CA GLU A 176 23.20 3.18 58.60
C GLU A 176 24.00 4.10 59.55
N LYS A 177 24.05 5.41 59.27
CA LYS A 177 24.68 6.39 60.16
C LYS A 177 24.07 6.39 61.56
N ARG A 178 22.73 6.34 61.67
CA ARG A 178 22.02 6.29 62.95
C ARG A 178 22.31 5.01 63.73
N LEU A 179 22.30 3.86 63.06
CA LEU A 179 22.60 2.56 63.67
C LEU A 179 24.02 2.53 64.24
N ASN A 180 24.99 3.00 63.45
CA ASN A 180 26.39 3.06 63.85
C ASN A 180 26.61 4.00 65.06
N GLN A 181 25.87 5.10 65.17
CA GLN A 181 25.91 5.98 66.34
C GLN A 181 25.32 5.32 67.59
N SER A 182 24.19 4.60 67.47
CA SER A 182 23.58 3.89 68.61
C SER A 182 24.41 2.70 69.12
N GLY A 183 25.16 2.02 68.26
CA GLY A 183 26.04 0.90 68.66
C GLY A 183 27.26 1.35 69.48
N GLN A 184 27.67 2.61 69.39
CA GLN A 184 28.78 3.20 70.16
C GLN A 184 28.37 3.61 71.59
N LEU A 185 27.07 3.62 71.92
CA LEU A 185 26.54 4.07 73.21
C LEU A 185 26.33 2.95 74.25
N LEU A 186 26.75 1.71 73.94
CA LEU A 186 26.77 0.61 74.90
C LEU A 186 28.21 0.40 75.40
N PRO A 187 28.60 0.92 76.57
CA PRO A 187 29.83 0.51 77.23
C PRO A 187 29.64 -0.91 77.79
N LEU A 188 30.64 -1.77 77.53
CA LEU A 188 30.84 -3.06 78.21
C LEU A 188 31.04 -2.86 79.72
#